data_AF-A0A8T9G3P7-F1
#
_entry.id   AF-A0A8T9G3P7-F1
#
_cell.length_a   1.000
_cell.length_b   1.000
_cell.length_c   1.000
_cell.angle_alpha   90.00
_cell.angle_beta   90.00
_cell.angle_gamma   90.00
#
_symmetry.space_group_name_H-M   'P 1'
#
loop_
_entity.id
_entity.type
_entity.pdbx_description
1 polymer ?
#
loop_
_entity_poly.entity_id
_entity_poly.type
_entity_poly.pdbx_seq_one_letter_code
_entity_poly.pdbx_strand_id
1 'polypeptide(L)'
;MKREPGMLVARDAYVLEKMARDRPPLTQEWKALLDRKLVAARLPAQSTVPSDLAMIDARVTFHCASGLTDTRTLCLPGTYVPGGAFLPITTFYGLALLGLREGEMIAFARPEGRRDWLALERVHFQPLMGEAAPAQRPAFRLVAGGFEQRNFVPANENGPGEGPGPSAA
;
A
#
# COMPACT_ATOMS: atom_id res chain seq x y z
N MET A 1 22.45 4.36 14.40
CA MET A 1 21.01 4.36 14.05
C MET A 1 20.51 5.79 14.13
N LYS A 2 19.98 6.34 13.03
CA LYS A 2 19.47 7.72 13.01
C LYS A 2 18.01 7.71 13.47
N ARG A 3 17.68 8.60 14.41
CA ARG A 3 16.27 8.87 14.77
C ARG A 3 15.64 9.70 13.66
N GLU A 4 14.44 9.31 13.26
CA GLU A 4 13.65 9.87 12.16
C GLU A 4 13.62 11.43 12.11
N PRO A 5 14.24 12.05 11.10
CA PRO A 5 13.85 13.35 10.57
C PRO A 5 12.80 13.10 9.47
N GLY A 6 11.54 12.91 9.87
CA GLY A 6 10.51 12.47 8.93
C GLY A 6 10.35 13.43 7.76
N MET A 7 10.23 12.89 6.54
CA MET A 7 10.04 13.68 5.33
C MET A 7 8.88 13.15 4.48
N LEU A 8 7.93 14.01 4.14
CA LEU A 8 6.78 13.64 3.32
C LEU A 8 6.78 14.37 1.98
N VAL A 9 6.54 13.62 0.90
CA VAL A 9 6.21 14.22 -0.39
C VAL A 9 4.81 14.84 -0.35
N ALA A 10 4.57 15.85 -1.19
CA ALA A 10 3.30 16.60 -1.18
C ALA A 10 2.05 15.71 -1.35
N ARG A 11 2.12 14.70 -2.25
CA ARG A 11 1.05 13.73 -2.46
C ARG A 11 0.71 12.98 -1.17
N ASP A 12 1.72 12.48 -0.48
CA ASP A 12 1.56 11.64 0.70
C ASP A 12 1.03 12.46 1.88
N ALA A 13 1.54 13.69 2.05
CA ALA A 13 1.00 14.63 3.03
C ALA A 13 -0.48 14.91 2.79
N TYR A 14 -0.89 15.16 1.54
CA TYR A 14 -2.30 15.36 1.19
C TYR A 14 -3.17 14.14 1.52
N VAL A 15 -2.68 12.93 1.24
CA VAL A 15 -3.38 11.68 1.61
C VAL A 15 -3.56 11.57 3.12
N LEU A 16 -2.49 11.81 3.91
CA LEU A 16 -2.57 11.75 5.37
C LEU A 16 -3.52 12.81 5.94
N GLU A 17 -3.51 14.04 5.41
CA GLU A 17 -4.44 15.09 5.82
C GLU A 17 -5.89 14.72 5.53
N LYS A 18 -6.15 14.13 4.35
CA LYS A 18 -7.48 13.64 3.99
C LYS A 18 -7.92 12.51 4.93
N MET A 19 -7.03 11.58 5.25
CA MET A 19 -7.31 10.51 6.22
C MET A 19 -7.64 11.06 7.61
N ALA A 20 -6.95 12.12 8.06
CA ALA A 20 -7.21 12.76 9.35
C ALA A 20 -8.59 13.43 9.42
N ARG A 21 -9.11 13.96 8.29
CA ARG A 21 -10.43 14.60 8.20
C ARG A 21 -11.57 13.60 8.03
N ASP A 22 -11.39 12.62 7.15
CA ASP A 22 -12.49 11.80 6.63
C ASP A 22 -12.75 10.53 7.45
N ARG A 23 -11.84 10.13 8.35
CA ARG A 23 -11.98 8.90 9.14
C ARG A 23 -11.76 9.11 10.62
N PRO A 24 -12.64 8.57 11.49
CA PRO A 24 -12.33 8.48 12.90
C PRO A 24 -11.09 7.61 13.10
N PRO A 25 -10.16 7.99 13.99
CA PRO A 25 -8.96 7.22 14.24
C PRO A 25 -9.32 5.86 14.84
N LEU A 26 -8.60 4.82 14.41
CA LEU A 26 -8.79 3.46 14.93
C LEU A 26 -8.51 3.39 16.44
N THR A 27 -7.50 4.13 16.90
CA THR A 27 -7.04 4.21 18.30
C THR A 27 -6.35 5.56 18.55
N GLN A 28 -6.22 5.97 19.81
CA GLN A 28 -5.53 7.20 20.19
C GLN A 28 -4.05 7.18 19.79
N GLU A 29 -3.39 6.03 19.92
CA GLU A 29 -1.99 5.83 19.58
C GLU A 29 -1.77 5.93 18.06
N TRP A 30 -2.70 5.39 17.28
CA TRP A 30 -2.66 5.54 15.83
C TRP A 30 -2.83 6.99 15.41
N LYS A 31 -3.76 7.72 16.03
CA LYS A 31 -3.93 9.17 15.82
C LYS A 31 -2.65 9.93 16.16
N ALA A 32 -2.04 9.65 17.31
CA ALA A 32 -0.81 10.31 17.74
C ALA A 32 0.35 10.06 16.75
N LEU A 33 0.45 8.85 16.19
CA LEU A 33 1.41 8.55 15.13
C LEU A 33 1.11 9.35 13.85
N LEU A 34 -0.15 9.44 13.43
CA LEU A 34 -0.56 10.23 12.27
C LEU A 34 -0.23 11.72 12.44
N ASP A 35 -0.60 12.30 13.58
CA ASP A 35 -0.33 13.70 13.90
C ASP A 35 1.18 13.96 13.87
N ARG A 36 1.99 13.04 14.43
CA ARG A 36 3.45 13.14 14.39
C ARG A 36 4.00 13.10 12.96
N LYS A 37 3.42 12.28 12.08
CA LYS A 37 3.79 12.25 10.66
C LYS A 37 3.38 13.53 9.93
N LEU A 38 2.25 14.13 10.26
CA LEU A 38 1.80 15.39 9.64
C LEU A 38 2.65 16.61 10.05
N VAL A 39 3.27 16.57 11.23
CA VAL A 39 4.24 17.57 11.69
C VAL A 39 5.62 17.39 11.03
N ALA A 40 5.88 16.23 10.41
CA ALA A 40 7.13 15.96 9.73
C ALA A 40 7.39 16.95 8.58
N ALA A 41 8.66 17.11 8.20
CA ALA A 41 9.06 18.06 7.18
C ALA A 41 8.43 17.69 5.84
N ARG A 42 7.83 18.66 5.15
CA ARG A 42 7.35 18.46 3.77
C ARG A 42 8.50 18.73 2.82
N LEU A 43 8.70 17.80 1.89
CA LEU A 43 9.64 18.02 0.80
C LEU A 43 9.13 19.21 -0.04
N PRO A 44 9.97 20.22 -0.31
CA PRO A 44 9.57 21.35 -1.15
C PRO A 44 9.18 20.87 -2.55
N ALA A 45 8.18 21.52 -3.16
CA ALA A 45 7.61 21.11 -4.45
C ALA A 45 8.63 21.05 -5.61
N GLN A 46 9.74 21.79 -5.51
CA GLN A 46 10.79 21.85 -6.53
C GLN A 46 12.00 20.97 -6.20
N SER A 47 11.96 20.24 -5.08
CA SER A 47 13.04 19.35 -4.67
C SER A 47 12.87 17.96 -5.28
N THR A 48 13.97 17.38 -5.74
CA THR A 48 14.01 15.98 -6.17
C THR A 48 13.72 15.07 -4.97
N VAL A 49 12.83 14.10 -5.16
CA VAL A 49 12.54 13.09 -4.14
C VAL A 49 13.74 12.16 -3.99
N PRO A 50 14.28 11.95 -2.77
CA PRO A 50 15.37 11.02 -2.58
C PRO A 50 14.98 9.58 -2.91
N SER A 51 15.87 8.86 -3.59
CA SER A 51 15.67 7.47 -4.02
C SER A 51 15.54 6.46 -2.88
N ASP A 52 15.94 6.86 -1.67
CA ASP A 52 15.94 6.06 -0.45
C ASP A 52 14.75 6.37 0.47
N LEU A 53 13.80 7.19 0.02
CA LEU A 53 12.61 7.60 0.77
C LEU A 53 11.46 6.59 0.64
N ALA A 54 10.88 6.16 1.76
CA ALA A 54 9.64 5.41 1.74
C ALA A 54 8.44 6.34 1.50
N MET A 55 7.73 6.12 0.39
CA MET A 55 6.55 6.88 0.00
C MET A 55 5.40 5.93 -0.41
N ILE A 56 4.20 6.46 -0.62
CA ILE A 56 3.08 5.65 -1.10
C ILE A 56 3.43 5.05 -2.46
N ASP A 57 3.08 3.77 -2.65
CA ASP A 57 3.38 2.91 -3.80
C ASP A 57 4.86 2.48 -3.91
N ALA A 58 5.72 2.85 -2.95
CA ALA A 58 7.09 2.35 -2.87
C ALA A 58 7.14 0.91 -2.32
N ARG A 59 8.07 0.11 -2.83
CA ARG A 59 8.35 -1.24 -2.33
C ARG A 59 9.55 -1.18 -1.38
N VAL A 60 9.33 -1.60 -0.13
CA VAL A 60 10.30 -1.43 0.95
C VAL A 60 10.55 -2.72 1.70
N THR A 61 11.79 -2.91 2.17
CA THR A 61 12.16 -3.93 3.16
C THR A 61 12.36 -3.24 4.50
N PHE A 62 11.79 -3.81 5.55
CA PHE A 62 11.85 -3.26 6.89
C PHE A 62 12.00 -4.36 7.93
N HIS A 63 12.60 -3.97 9.05
CA HIS A 63 12.84 -4.83 10.20
C HIS A 63 12.01 -4.34 11.39
N CYS A 64 11.30 -5.26 12.05
CA CYS A 64 10.42 -4.95 13.19
C CYS A 64 11.01 -5.39 14.52
N ALA A 65 10.47 -4.85 15.61
CA ALA A 65 10.82 -5.23 16.98
C ALA A 65 10.71 -6.74 17.30
N SER A 66 9.89 -7.48 16.56
CA SER A 66 9.76 -8.94 16.69
C SER A 66 10.96 -9.71 16.14
N GLY A 67 11.92 -9.04 15.49
CA GLY A 67 13.02 -9.67 14.76
C GLY A 67 12.66 -10.07 13.32
N LEU A 68 11.40 -9.89 12.90
CA LEU A 68 10.96 -10.19 11.54
C LEU A 68 11.42 -9.09 10.57
N THR A 69 12.03 -9.51 9.47
CA THR A 69 12.25 -8.68 8.29
C THR A 69 11.24 -9.07 7.21
N ASP A 70 10.57 -8.07 6.62
CA ASP A 70 9.55 -8.29 5.59
C ASP A 70 9.68 -7.26 4.46
N THR A 71 9.18 -7.59 3.27
CA THR A 71 9.21 -6.74 2.09
C THR A 71 7.80 -6.52 1.54
N ARG A 72 7.34 -5.27 1.56
CA ARG A 72 5.97 -4.90 1.16
C ARG A 72 5.95 -3.61 0.37
N THR A 73 4.92 -3.43 -0.45
CA THR A 73 4.58 -2.18 -1.13
C THR A 73 3.63 -1.38 -0.26
N LEU A 74 4.02 -0.15 0.10
CA LEU A 74 3.15 0.77 0.83
C LEU A 74 1.98 1.17 -0.07
N CYS A 75 0.74 1.03 0.40
CA CYS A 75 -0.42 1.29 -0.45
C CYS A 75 -1.52 2.08 0.25
N LEU A 76 -2.39 2.67 -0.58
CA LEU A 76 -3.58 3.37 -0.15
C LEU A 76 -4.64 2.41 0.45
N PRO A 77 -5.54 2.93 1.30
CA PRO A 77 -6.68 2.15 1.76
C PRO A 77 -7.52 1.64 0.56
N GLY A 78 -7.87 0.35 0.56
CA GLY A 78 -8.72 -0.26 -0.48
C GLY A 78 -7.96 -0.92 -1.64
N THR A 79 -6.64 -0.74 -1.74
CA THR A 79 -5.78 -1.46 -2.70
C THR A 79 -5.22 -2.77 -2.10
N TYR A 80 -5.70 -3.17 -0.93
CA TYR A 80 -5.27 -4.38 -0.25
C TYR A 80 -5.82 -5.63 -0.96
N VAL A 81 -4.92 -6.52 -1.38
CA VAL A 81 -5.25 -7.86 -1.87
C VAL A 81 -4.77 -8.86 -0.81
N PRO A 82 -5.66 -9.69 -0.23
CA PRO A 82 -5.26 -10.73 0.72
C PRO A 82 -4.17 -11.65 0.14
N GLY A 83 -3.12 -11.93 0.92
CA GLY A 83 -1.95 -12.69 0.46
C GLY A 83 -0.96 -11.90 -0.40
N GLY A 84 -1.26 -10.63 -0.71
CA GLY A 84 -0.41 -9.76 -1.50
C GLY A 84 0.77 -9.19 -0.72
N ALA A 85 1.80 -8.78 -1.45
CA ALA A 85 2.96 -8.07 -0.92
C ALA A 85 2.65 -6.59 -0.60
N PHE A 86 1.46 -6.26 -0.09
CA PHE A 86 1.01 -4.89 0.17
C PHE A 86 0.87 -4.59 1.66
N LEU A 87 1.23 -3.37 2.06
CA LEU A 87 1.11 -2.88 3.42
C LEU A 87 0.35 -1.54 3.41
N PRO A 88 -0.95 -1.54 3.77
CA PRO A 88 -1.73 -0.32 3.76
C PRO A 88 -1.22 0.71 4.75
N ILE A 89 -1.19 1.99 4.36
CA ILE A 89 -0.81 3.11 5.23
C ILE A 89 -1.81 3.37 6.36
N THR A 90 -2.95 2.66 6.37
CA THR A 90 -3.90 2.66 7.49
C THR A 90 -3.47 1.76 8.64
N THR A 91 -2.47 0.91 8.43
CA THR A 91 -1.88 0.09 9.50
C THR A 91 -0.83 0.91 10.27
N PHE A 92 -0.50 0.51 11.50
CA PHE A 92 0.59 1.13 12.25
C PHE A 92 1.92 1.08 11.49
N TYR A 93 2.27 -0.08 10.93
CA TYR A 93 3.56 -0.26 10.23
C TYR A 93 3.60 0.52 8.92
N GLY A 94 2.53 0.50 8.13
CA GLY A 94 2.46 1.27 6.88
C GLY A 94 2.57 2.77 7.13
N LEU A 95 1.87 3.30 8.15
CA LEU A 95 1.98 4.70 8.52
C LEU A 95 3.37 5.05 9.08
N ALA A 96 3.93 4.18 9.93
CA ALA A 96 5.22 4.40 10.55
C ALA A 96 6.38 4.39 9.54
N LEU A 97 6.32 3.56 8.50
CA LEU A 97 7.31 3.53 7.43
C LEU A 97 7.28 4.77 6.54
N LEU A 98 6.12 5.40 6.38
CA LEU A 98 5.94 6.50 5.46
C LEU A 98 6.83 7.70 5.83
N GLY A 99 7.64 8.14 4.88
CA GLY A 99 8.56 9.26 5.04
C GLY A 99 9.87 8.96 5.76
N LEU A 100 10.17 7.69 6.05
CA LEU A 100 11.50 7.27 6.49
C LEU A 100 12.46 7.14 5.33
N ARG A 101 13.76 7.32 5.59
CA ARG A 101 14.85 6.97 4.66
C ARG A 101 15.56 5.68 5.07
N GLU A 102 16.26 5.04 4.14
CA GLU A 102 17.05 3.85 4.43
C GLU A 102 17.98 4.05 5.64
N GLY A 103 17.96 3.09 6.58
CA GLY A 103 18.71 3.12 7.83
C GLY A 103 18.06 3.96 8.95
N GLU A 104 16.93 4.62 8.69
CA GLU A 104 16.16 5.32 9.72
C GLU A 104 15.21 4.37 10.44
N MET A 105 14.95 4.69 11.70
CA MET A 105 14.03 3.93 12.54
C MET A 105 13.02 4.83 13.23
N ILE A 106 11.88 4.23 13.52
CA ILE A 106 10.76 4.86 14.18
C ILE A 106 10.25 3.98 15.31
N ALA A 107 10.03 4.59 16.47
CA ALA A 107 9.27 3.99 17.56
C ALA A 107 7.89 4.64 17.68
N PHE A 108 6.89 3.85 18.02
CA PHE A 108 5.50 4.30 18.21
C PHE A 108 4.79 3.50 19.29
N ALA A 109 3.76 4.13 19.88
CA ALA A 109 2.89 3.47 20.83
C ALA A 109 1.87 2.59 20.09
N ARG A 110 1.43 1.55 20.78
CA ARG A 110 0.37 0.63 20.38
C ARG A 110 -0.66 0.59 21.51
N PRO A 111 -1.90 0.15 21.22
CA PRO A 111 -2.90 -0.05 22.26
C PRO A 111 -2.39 -0.94 23.40
N GLU A 112 -3.03 -0.84 24.56
CA GLU A 112 -2.69 -1.61 25.76
C GLU A 112 -1.29 -1.26 26.32
N GLY A 113 -0.81 -0.03 26.08
CA GLY A 113 0.47 0.46 26.60
C GLY A 113 1.70 -0.16 25.95
N ARG A 114 1.52 -0.93 24.87
CA ARG A 114 2.62 -1.56 24.14
C ARG A 114 3.43 -0.51 23.40
N ARG A 115 4.73 -0.75 23.27
CA ARG A 115 5.63 0.03 22.42
C ARG A 115 6.19 -0.86 21.35
N ASP A 116 6.33 -0.30 20.16
CA ASP A 116 6.82 -1.00 19.00
C ASP A 116 7.80 -0.10 18.24
N TRP A 117 8.62 -0.72 17.40
CA TRP A 117 9.53 0.01 16.53
C TRP A 117 9.77 -0.76 15.25
N LEU A 118 10.11 -0.01 14.21
CA LEU A 118 10.60 -0.57 12.96
C LEU A 118 11.72 0.28 12.38
N ALA A 119 12.55 -0.34 11.56
CA ALA A 119 13.61 0.30 10.80
C ALA A 119 13.40 0.05 9.31
N LEU A 120 13.55 1.10 8.51
CA LEU A 120 13.56 0.97 7.05
C LEU A 120 14.95 0.48 6.63
N GLU A 121 15.01 -0.71 6.05
CA GLU A 121 16.27 -1.30 5.62
C GLU A 121 16.61 -0.89 4.19
N ARG A 122 15.63 -1.00 3.28
CA ARG A 122 15.85 -0.73 1.85
C ARG A 122 14.57 -0.30 1.14
N VAL A 123 14.71 0.59 0.16
CA VAL A 123 13.67 0.97 -0.79
C VAL A 123 14.04 0.39 -2.16
N HIS A 124 13.27 -0.59 -2.61
CA HIS A 124 13.53 -1.31 -3.87
C HIS A 124 12.97 -0.60 -5.10
N PHE A 125 11.87 0.13 -4.92
CA PHE A 125 11.17 0.82 -6.00
C PHE A 125 10.41 2.02 -5.45
N GLN A 126 10.39 3.12 -6.22
CA GLN A 126 9.55 4.27 -5.98
C GLN A 126 8.84 4.69 -7.27
N PRO A 127 7.58 5.13 -7.20
CA PRO A 127 6.80 5.52 -8.38
C PRO A 127 7.34 6.77 -9.09
N LEU A 128 8.08 7.65 -8.39
CA LEU A 128 8.61 8.90 -8.96
C LEU A 128 9.96 8.73 -9.71
N MET A 129 10.62 7.58 -9.54
CA MET A 129 11.91 7.26 -10.19
C MET A 129 11.76 6.46 -11.48
N GLY A 130 10.56 5.93 -11.75
CA GLY A 130 10.31 5.09 -12.89
C GLY A 130 8.94 5.36 -13.46
N GLU A 131 8.91 5.95 -14.65
CA GLU A 131 7.81 5.73 -15.58
C GLU A 131 7.89 4.28 -16.06
N ALA A 132 7.48 3.37 -15.18
CA ALA A 132 7.26 1.97 -15.48
C ALA A 132 5.99 1.59 -14.74
N ALA A 133 4.87 1.86 -15.39
CA ALA A 133 3.64 1.10 -15.17
C ALA A 133 4.00 -0.39 -15.04
N PRO A 134 3.32 -1.16 -14.17
CA PRO A 134 3.57 -2.58 -14.07
C PRO A 134 3.51 -3.21 -15.48
N ALA A 135 4.64 -3.77 -15.90
CA ALA A 135 4.69 -4.63 -17.07
C ALA A 135 3.78 -5.83 -16.79
N GLN A 136 2.61 -5.77 -17.43
CA GLN A 136 1.48 -6.72 -17.54
C GLN A 136 0.17 -6.15 -17.01
N ARG A 137 -0.37 -5.14 -17.72
CA ARG A 137 -1.81 -5.15 -17.98
C ARG A 137 -2.04 -6.24 -19.02
N PRO A 138 -2.81 -7.31 -18.75
CA PRO A 138 -3.27 -8.15 -19.83
C PRO A 138 -4.05 -7.24 -20.79
N ALA A 139 -3.70 -7.28 -22.07
CA ALA A 139 -4.40 -6.50 -23.08
C ALA A 139 -5.80 -7.09 -23.26
N PHE A 140 -6.76 -6.69 -22.43
CA PHE A 140 -8.16 -6.93 -22.73
C PHE A 140 -8.54 -6.04 -23.91
N ARG A 141 -8.72 -6.68 -25.07
CA ARG A 141 -9.31 -6.06 -26.25
C ARG A 141 -10.79 -5.90 -25.98
N LEU A 142 -11.24 -4.66 -25.81
CA LEU A 142 -12.66 -4.33 -25.81
C LEU A 142 -13.24 -4.68 -27.19
N VAL A 143 -13.99 -5.77 -27.28
CA VAL A 143 -14.80 -6.09 -28.45
C VAL A 143 -16.12 -5.36 -28.26
N ALA A 144 -16.30 -4.25 -28.96
CA ALA A 144 -17.61 -3.60 -29.07
C ALA A 144 -18.50 -4.48 -29.94
N GLY A 145 -19.25 -5.39 -29.32
CA GLY A 145 -20.22 -6.23 -30.00
C GLY A 145 -20.68 -7.38 -29.11
N GLY A 146 -21.87 -7.25 -28.50
CA GLY A 146 -22.52 -8.35 -27.79
C GLY A 146 -23.30 -7.96 -26.54
N PHE A 147 -24.17 -6.94 -26.61
CA PHE A 147 -25.22 -6.70 -25.61
C PHE A 147 -26.56 -7.34 -26.00
N GLU A 148 -26.53 -8.40 -26.82
CA GLU A 148 -27.69 -9.25 -27.06
C GLU A 148 -27.63 -10.43 -26.09
N GLN A 149 -28.38 -10.28 -25.00
CA GLN A 149 -28.99 -11.35 -24.17
C GLN A 149 -28.20 -12.67 -24.08
N ARG A 150 -27.16 -12.70 -23.25
CA ARG A 150 -26.77 -13.95 -22.57
C ARG A 150 -27.18 -13.84 -21.12
N ASN A 151 -28.31 -14.48 -20.79
CA ASN A 151 -28.74 -14.71 -19.42
C ASN A 151 -27.57 -15.30 -18.63
N PHE A 152 -27.13 -14.56 -17.62
CA PHE A 152 -26.07 -14.99 -16.71
C PHE A 152 -26.63 -16.13 -15.86
N VAL A 153 -26.16 -17.36 -16.11
CA VAL A 153 -26.48 -18.51 -15.25
C VAL A 153 -25.40 -18.56 -14.16
N PRO A 154 -25.73 -18.34 -12.88
CA PRO A 154 -24.78 -18.51 -11.80
C PRO A 154 -24.36 -19.99 -11.71
N ALA A 155 -23.05 -20.24 -11.60
CA ALA A 155 -22.53 -21.58 -11.37
C ALA A 155 -23.01 -22.09 -10.01
N ASN A 156 -23.85 -23.13 -10.00
CA ASN A 156 -24.15 -23.90 -8.80
C ASN A 156 -23.14 -25.05 -8.64
N GLU A 157 -23.04 -25.57 -7.42
CA GLU A 157 -22.02 -26.55 -6.97
C GLU A 157 -22.11 -27.96 -7.58
N ASN A 158 -23.06 -28.19 -8.48
CA ASN A 158 -23.15 -29.41 -9.27
C ASN A 158 -22.77 -29.03 -10.71
N GLY A 159 -21.58 -29.46 -11.16
CA GLY A 159 -20.99 -29.08 -12.45
C GLY A 159 -21.93 -29.22 -13.66
N PRO A 160 -21.59 -28.58 -14.79
CA PRO A 160 -22.47 -28.49 -15.95
C PRO A 160 -22.82 -29.89 -16.47
N GLY A 161 -24.12 -30.22 -16.44
CA GLY A 161 -24.66 -31.48 -16.93
C GLY A 161 -24.29 -31.74 -18.39
N GLU A 162 -24.04 -33.01 -18.70
CA GLU A 162 -23.67 -33.51 -20.03
C GLU A 162 -24.73 -33.13 -21.07
N GLY A 163 -24.43 -32.12 -21.88
CA GLY A 163 -25.13 -31.87 -23.14
C GLY A 163 -24.58 -32.80 -24.23
N PRO A 164 -25.43 -33.31 -25.13
CA PRO A 164 -25.03 -34.30 -26.12
C PRO A 164 -24.09 -33.67 -27.16
N GLY A 165 -22.98 -34.35 -27.46
CA GLY A 165 -22.02 -33.93 -28.48
C GLY A 165 -22.61 -33.99 -29.89
N PRO A 166 -22.05 -33.24 -30.86
CA PRO A 166 -22.55 -33.21 -32.22
C PRO A 166 -22.23 -34.53 -32.93
N SER A 167 -23.26 -35.30 -33.33
CA SER A 167 -23.11 -36.42 -34.24
C SER A 167 -22.81 -35.92 -35.65
N ALA A 168 -21.71 -36.42 -36.22
CA ALA A 168 -21.39 -36.32 -37.63
C ALA A 168 -22.22 -37.34 -38.43
N ALA A 169 -22.98 -36.86 -39.43
CA ALA A 169 -23.31 -37.54 -40.69
C ALA A 169 -23.98 -36.53 -41.63
#